data_AF-R2QW04-F1
#
_entry.id   AF-R2QW04-F1
#
_cell.length_a   1.000
_cell.length_b   1.000
_cell.length_c   1.000
_cell.angle_alpha   90.00
_cell.angle_beta   90.00
_cell.angle_gamma   90.00
#
_symmetry.space_group_name_H-M   'P 1'
#
loop_
_entity.id
_entity.type
_entity.pdbx_description
1 polymer ?
#
loop_
_entity_poly.entity_id
_entity_poly.type
_entity_poly.pdbx_seq_one_letter_code
_entity_poly.pdbx_strand_id
1 'polypeptide(L)' 'MLNQMQIDLVIGAIKDKVDNYAELLRHENAKPLVDQDTKLINQLTKMYHEYDEILSEVQRVGV' A
#
# COMPACT_ATOMS: atom_id res chain seq x y z
N MET A 1 22.53 12.11 -1.63
CA MET A 1 22.09 10.78 -1.19
C MET A 1 21.43 10.95 0.17
N LEU A 2 20.35 10.21 0.42
CA LEU A 2 19.68 10.22 1.72
C LEU A 2 20.60 9.53 2.74
N ASN A 3 20.45 9.86 4.02
CA ASN A 3 21.07 9.08 5.09
C ASN A 3 20.13 7.92 5.52
N GLN A 4 20.66 6.96 6.28
CA GLN A 4 19.90 5.78 6.71
C GLN A 4 18.58 6.13 7.41
N MET A 5 18.58 7.14 8.28
CA MET A 5 17.37 7.58 8.97
C MET A 5 16.33 8.13 7.99
N GLN A 6 16.75 8.87 6.96
CA GLN A 6 15.85 9.38 5.92
C GLN A 6 15.29 8.24 5.05
N ILE A 7 16.11 7.22 4.75
CA ILE A 7 15.68 6.02 4.01
C ILE A 7 14.63 5.25 4.81
N ASP A 8 14.89 5.02 6.10
CA ASP A 8 13.97 4.30 6.99
C ASP A 8 12.64 5.03 7.12
N LEU A 9 12.65 6.37 7.18
CA LEU A 9 11.44 7.20 7.18
C LEU A 9 10.64 7.07 5.88
N VAL A 10 11.31 7.08 4.73
CA VAL A 10 10.66 6.89 3.42
C VAL A 10 10.03 5.49 3.32
N ILE A 11 10.78 4.45 3.68
CA ILE A 11 10.29 3.06 3.71
C ILE A 11 9.10 2.94 4.66
N GLY A 12 9.17 3.54 5.85
CA GLY A 12 8.06 3.55 6.82
C GLY A 12 6.80 4.19 6.23
N ALA A 13 6.92 5.37 5.64
CA ALA A 13 5.78 6.05 5.03
C ALA A 13 5.14 5.27 3.87
N ILE A 14 5.95 4.57 3.06
CA ILE A 14 5.43 3.72 1.97
C ILE A 14 4.71 2.50 2.56
N LYS A 15 5.28 1.84 3.57
CA LYS A 15 4.65 0.71 4.28
C LYS A 15 3.30 1.11 4.88
N ASP A 16 3.25 2.25 5.56
CA ASP A 16 2.01 2.77 6.12
C ASP A 16 0.92 2.94 5.05
N LYS A 17 1.29 3.35 3.82
CA LYS A 17 0.34 3.44 2.70
C LYS A 17 -0.14 2.07 2.22
N VAL A 18 0.77 1.11 2.04
CA VAL A 18 0.42 -0.27 1.68
C VAL A 18 -0.54 -0.88 2.70
N ASP A 19 -0.22 -0.75 3.99
CA ASP A 19 -1.02 -1.30 5.09
C ASP A 19 -2.41 -0.67 5.15
N ASN A 20 -2.50 0.65 4.96
CA ASN A 20 -3.79 1.35 4.88
C ASN A 20 -4.66 0.85 3.72
N TYR A 21 -4.10 0.67 2.52
CA TYR A 21 -4.86 0.13 1.38
C TYR A 21 -5.30 -1.31 1.63
N ALA A 22 -4.44 -2.12 2.24
CA ALA A 22 -4.77 -3.49 2.63
C ALA A 22 -5.91 -3.53 3.66
N GLU A 23 -5.92 -2.63 4.64
CA GLU A 23 -6.99 -2.53 5.63
C GLU A 23 -8.32 -2.12 5.00
N LEU A 24 -8.32 -1.11 4.13
CA LEU A 24 -9.52 -0.70 3.39
C LEU A 24 -10.06 -1.82 2.50
N LEU A 25 -9.18 -2.57 1.83
CA LEU A 25 -9.57 -3.76 1.06
C LEU A 25 -10.20 -4.84 1.95
N ARG A 26 -9.60 -5.13 3.10
CA ARG A 26 -10.16 -6.11 4.06
C ARG A 26 -11.53 -5.66 4.55
N HIS A 27 -11.67 -4.38 4.89
CA HIS A 27 -12.94 -3.81 5.34
C HIS A 27 -14.02 -3.92 4.26
N GLU A 28 -13.71 -3.55 3.02
CA GLU A 28 -14.66 -3.63 1.91
C GLU A 28 -15.05 -5.08 1.59
N ASN A 29 -14.07 -5.99 1.54
CA ASN A 29 -14.31 -7.42 1.28
C ASN A 29 -15.05 -8.14 2.42
N ALA A 30 -15.01 -7.61 3.64
CA ALA A 30 -15.75 -8.15 4.78
C ALA A 30 -17.25 -7.82 4.73
N LYS A 31 -17.67 -6.86 3.90
CA LYS A 31 -19.09 -6.55 3.71
C LYS A 31 -19.81 -7.68 2.96
N PRO A 32 -21.13 -7.83 3.15
CA PRO A 32 -21.96 -8.68 2.28
C PRO A 32 -21.77 -8.33 0.81
N LEU A 33 -21.81 -9.32 -0.09
CA LEU A 33 -21.57 -9.13 -1.53
C LEU A 33 -22.44 -8.04 -2.17
N VAL A 34 -23.67 -7.85 -1.67
CA VAL A 34 -24.61 -6.83 -2.17
C VAL A 34 -24.21 -5.40 -1.79
N ASP A 35 -23.39 -5.25 -0.75
CA ASP A 35 -22.95 -3.96 -0.20
C ASP A 35 -21.50 -3.62 -0.59
N GLN A 36 -20.81 -4.53 -1.28
CA GLN A 36 -19.43 -4.31 -1.73
C GLN A 36 -19.38 -3.33 -2.90
N ASP A 37 -18.58 -2.28 -2.75
CA ASP A 37 -18.25 -1.39 -3.87
C ASP A 37 -17.09 -1.98 -4.68
N THR A 38 -17.44 -2.74 -5.72
CA THR A 38 -16.47 -3.38 -6.64
C THR A 38 -15.54 -2.37 -7.34
N LYS A 39 -15.99 -1.14 -7.57
CA LYS A 39 -15.15 -0.10 -8.17
C LYS A 39 -14.10 0.37 -7.16
N LEU A 40 -14.51 0.57 -5.90
CA LEU A 40 -13.59 0.91 -4.82
C LEU A 40 -12.57 -0.23 -4.58
N ILE A 41 -13.01 -1.48 -4.54
CA ILE A 41 -12.10 -2.65 -4.40
C ILE A 41 -11.04 -2.65 -5.51
N ASN A 42 -11.44 -2.46 -6.77
CA ASN A 42 -10.51 -2.43 -7.91
C ASN A 42 -9.51 -1.27 -7.79
N GLN A 43 -9.97 -0.08 -7.38
CA GLN A 43 -9.10 1.07 -7.17
C GLN A 43 -8.10 0.83 -6.04
N LEU A 44 -8.56 0.32 -4.89
CA LEU A 44 -7.70 0.02 -3.76
C LEU A 44 -6.68 -1.09 -4.08
N THR A 45 -7.08 -2.11 -4.84
CA THR A 45 -6.19 -3.19 -5.28
C THR A 45 -5.07 -2.66 -6.16
N LYS A 46 -5.40 -1.77 -7.10
CA LYS A 46 -4.40 -1.12 -7.94
C LYS A 46 -3.42 -0.29 -7.11
N MET A 47 -3.93 0.53 -6.20
CA MET A 47 -3.08 1.37 -5.33
C MET A 47 -2.19 0.53 -4.41
N TYR A 48 -2.72 -0.56 -3.84
CA TYR A 48 -1.95 -1.51 -3.04
C TYR A 48 -0.76 -2.04 -3.85
N HIS A 49 -1.00 -2.52 -5.07
CA HIS A 49 0.03 -3.11 -5.91
C HIS A 49 1.11 -2.10 -6.31
N GLU A 50 0.71 -0.89 -6.74
CA GLU A 50 1.65 0.17 -7.11
C GLU A 50 2.58 0.55 -5.94
N TYR A 51 2.04 0.67 -4.72
CA TYR A 51 2.87 1.01 -3.55
C TYR A 51 3.74 -0.15 -3.06
N ASP A 52 3.27 -1.39 -3.19
CA ASP A 52 4.06 -2.59 -2.88
C ASP A 52 5.26 -2.73 -3.83
N GLU A 53 5.07 -2.46 -5.13
CA GLU A 53 6.17 -2.40 -6.10
C GLU A 53 7.18 -1.29 -5.76
N ILE A 54 6.69 -0.09 -5.43
CA ILE A 54 7.56 1.02 -4.99
C ILE A 54 8.35 0.63 -3.74
N LEU A 55 7.71 -0.02 -2.76
CA LEU A 55 8.36 -0.48 -1.54
C LEU A 55 9.49 -1.47 -1.85
N SER A 56 9.19 -2.48 -2.68
CA SER A 56 10.15 -3.48 -3.12
C SER A 56 11.34 -2.84 -3.83
N GLU A 57 11.09 -1.89 -4.74
CA GLU A 57 12.16 -1.21 -5.45
C GLU A 57 13.01 -0.32 -4.53
N VAL A 58 12.40 0.44 -3.61
CA VAL A 58 13.13 1.26 -2.63
C VAL A 58 14.02 0.40 -1.72
N GLN A 59 13.52 -0.76 -1.29
CA GLN A 59 14.31 -1.70 -0.50
C GLN A 59 15.44 -2.36 -1.31
N ARG A 60 15.19 -2.67 -2.58
CA ARG A 60 16.17 -3.28 -3.49
C ARG A 60 17.30 -2.33 -3.86
N VAL A 61 16.96 -1.10 -4.22
CA VAL A 61 17.95 -0.12 -4.69
C VAL A 61 18.73 0.51 -3.55
N GLY A 62 18.21 0.47 -2.31
CA GLY A 62 18.84 1.07 -1.14
C GLY A 62 19.17 2.53 -1.43
N VAL A 63 18.17 3.41 -1.32
CA VAL A 63 18.34 4.87 -1.50
C VAL A 63 19.55 5.42 -0.74
#